data_AF-A0A0F9TE05-F1
#
_entry.id   AF-A0A0F9TE05-F1
#
_cell.length_a   1.000
_cell.length_b   1.000
_cell.length_c   1.000
_cell.angle_alpha   90.00
_cell.angle_beta   90.00
_cell.angle_gamma   90.00
#
_symmetry.space_group_name_H-M   'P 1'
#
loop_
_entity.id
_entity.type
_entity.pdbx_description
1 polymer ?
#
loop_
_entity_poly.entity_id
_entity_poly.type
_entity_poly.pdbx_seq_one_letter_code
_entity_poly.pdbx_strand_id
1 'polypeptide(L)'
;MAFKIIRFCKDELDFSCKVNIDQQGIFTAYLPEDIVAVFENAGISLEQNPARRTRAGFFSDETMHGLKKQIGAVLVEYFSKEEIDDKIVIRYDIQTTCAYCLDIHGNIVPNGQEEWVLSNEYSWQTGTIGQDAAHSKPYGILVYARLFRKRQYQYKSGKIKTEYDGIYTNGLKKGDFLYHLASFSSMETPDGYGENLKEIDYTEETAEFFVNLLTSICRLSENIKGRLDPKSILKMIELKQKLLT
;
A
#
# COMPACT_ATOMS: atom_id res chain seq x y z
N MET A 1 -33.10 27.51 23.66
CA MET A 1 -32.77 26.57 22.56
C MET A 1 -33.46 25.26 22.84
N ALA A 2 -34.38 24.84 21.98
CA ALA A 2 -34.94 23.49 22.03
C ALA A 2 -33.99 22.54 21.27
N PHE A 3 -33.71 21.38 21.84
CA PHE A 3 -33.00 20.31 21.14
C PHE A 3 -33.84 19.04 21.17
N LYS A 4 -33.77 18.27 20.09
CA LYS A 4 -34.38 16.93 20.01
C LYS A 4 -33.27 15.92 19.79
N ILE A 5 -33.46 14.72 20.32
CA ILE A 5 -32.57 13.59 20.05
C ILE A 5 -33.27 12.70 19.03
N ILE A 6 -32.57 12.35 17.95
CA ILE A 6 -33.01 11.33 17.02
C ILE A 6 -32.07 10.14 17.18
N ARG A 7 -32.64 8.93 17.31
CA ARG A 7 -31.90 7.67 17.28
C ARG A 7 -32.07 7.00 15.92
N PHE A 8 -30.98 6.50 15.38
CA PHE A 8 -30.94 5.65 14.19
C PHE A 8 -30.39 4.29 14.62
N CYS A 9 -31.11 3.23 14.29
CA CYS A 9 -30.74 1.86 14.62
C CYS A 9 -31.02 1.00 13.40
N LYS A 10 -29.97 0.42 12.81
CA LYS A 10 -30.09 -0.56 11.73
C LYS A 10 -28.90 -1.51 11.78
N ASP A 11 -29.20 -2.80 11.84
CA ASP A 11 -28.21 -3.89 11.92
C ASP A 11 -27.18 -3.63 13.03
N GLU A 12 -25.90 -3.49 12.68
CA GLU A 12 -24.80 -3.29 13.63
C GLU A 12 -24.57 -1.83 14.04
N LEU A 13 -25.32 -0.88 13.44
CA LEU A 13 -25.09 0.54 13.62
C LEU A 13 -26.24 1.18 14.40
N ASP A 14 -25.94 1.64 15.62
CA ASP A 14 -26.88 2.29 16.54
C ASP A 14 -26.26 3.55 17.12
N PHE A 15 -26.87 4.70 16.82
CA PHE A 15 -26.39 5.99 17.32
C PHE A 15 -27.53 6.99 17.47
N SER A 16 -27.25 8.03 18.24
CA SER A 16 -28.16 9.16 18.40
C SER A 16 -27.46 10.46 18.04
N CYS A 17 -28.18 11.37 17.40
CA CYS A 17 -27.70 12.72 17.12
C CYS A 17 -28.58 13.78 17.81
N LYS A 18 -27.92 14.85 18.26
CA LYS A 18 -28.60 16.02 18.80
C LYS A 18 -28.96 16.95 17.65
N VAL A 19 -30.25 17.25 17.54
CA VAL A 19 -30.80 18.20 16.58
C VAL A 19 -30.98 19.54 17.26
N ASN A 20 -30.38 20.58 16.67
CA ASN A 20 -30.59 21.97 17.07
C ASN A 20 -31.50 22.66 16.05
N ILE A 21 -32.34 23.58 16.53
CA ILE A 21 -33.18 24.43 15.69
C ILE A 21 -32.67 25.86 15.87
N ASP A 22 -32.29 26.52 14.78
CA ASP A 22 -31.83 27.91 14.82
C ASP A 22 -32.98 28.92 14.86
N GLN A 23 -32.65 30.21 14.83
CA GLN A 23 -33.65 31.30 14.89
C GLN A 23 -34.51 31.39 13.63
N GLN A 24 -34.05 30.82 12.52
CA GLN A 24 -34.72 30.75 11.24
C GLN A 24 -35.60 29.50 11.11
N GLY A 25 -35.58 28.63 12.13
CA GLY A 25 -36.33 27.37 12.13
C GLY A 25 -35.63 26.23 11.40
N ILE A 26 -34.36 26.39 11.00
CA ILE A 26 -33.60 25.36 10.31
C ILE A 26 -33.15 24.30 11.31
N PHE A 27 -33.39 23.03 10.96
CA PHE A 27 -32.96 21.88 11.74
C PHE A 27 -31.54 21.52 11.33
N THR A 28 -30.64 21.41 12.30
CA THR A 28 -29.24 21.03 12.08
C THR A 28 -28.84 19.90 12.99
N ALA A 29 -28.03 18.96 12.50
CA ALA A 29 -27.46 17.89 13.28
C ALA A 29 -26.00 17.65 12.90
N TYR A 30 -25.26 17.11 13.86
CA TYR A 30 -23.97 16.49 13.60
C TYR A 30 -24.04 15.02 13.99
N LEU A 31 -23.45 14.17 13.17
CA LEU A 31 -23.19 12.79 13.56
C LEU A 31 -22.10 12.73 14.65
N PRO A 32 -22.14 11.71 15.51
CA PRO A 32 -21.03 11.37 16.39
C PRO A 32 -19.74 11.09 15.60
N GLU A 33 -18.57 11.42 16.16
CA GLU A 33 -17.27 11.35 15.47
C GLU A 33 -16.86 9.91 15.10
N ASP A 34 -17.20 8.95 15.95
CA ASP A 34 -17.04 7.53 15.69
C ASP A 34 -17.89 7.07 14.49
N ILE A 35 -19.12 7.57 14.37
CA ILE A 35 -20.00 7.27 13.23
C ILE A 35 -19.52 7.95 11.95
N VAL A 36 -19.00 9.17 12.05
CA VAL A 36 -18.34 9.86 10.92
C VAL A 36 -17.18 9.01 10.42
N ALA A 37 -16.30 8.55 11.33
CA ALA A 37 -15.17 7.71 10.98
C ALA A 37 -15.60 6.41 10.30
N VAL A 38 -16.70 5.77 10.74
CA VAL A 38 -17.25 4.58 10.08
C VAL A 38 -17.63 4.85 8.62
N PHE A 39 -18.33 5.96 8.34
CA PHE A 39 -18.73 6.32 6.98
C PHE A 39 -17.54 6.75 6.11
N GLU A 40 -16.62 7.54 6.65
CA GLU A 40 -15.42 7.96 5.92
C GLU A 40 -14.51 6.76 5.61
N ASN A 41 -14.36 5.82 6.55
CA ASN A 41 -13.65 4.55 6.32
C ASN A 41 -14.35 3.70 5.26
N ALA A 42 -15.67 3.78 5.11
CA ALA A 42 -16.40 3.18 4.00
C ALA A 42 -16.21 3.92 2.67
N GLY A 43 -15.56 5.09 2.69
CA GLY A 43 -15.40 5.97 1.55
C GLY A 43 -16.62 6.85 1.29
N ILE A 44 -17.56 6.97 2.23
CA ILE A 44 -18.73 7.82 2.06
C ILE A 44 -18.35 9.22 2.55
N SER A 45 -18.24 10.16 1.62
CA SER A 45 -17.95 11.56 1.95
C SER A 45 -19.16 12.19 2.62
N LEU A 46 -18.95 12.78 3.79
CA LEU A 46 -19.98 13.51 4.51
C LEU A 46 -19.77 15.01 4.37
N GLU A 47 -20.86 15.76 4.35
CA GLU A 47 -20.79 17.21 4.28
C GLU A 47 -20.17 17.82 5.55
N GLN A 48 -19.45 18.92 5.35
CA GLN A 48 -18.97 19.80 6.41
C GLN A 48 -19.85 21.03 6.48
N ASN A 49 -19.93 21.64 7.66
CA ASN A 49 -20.64 22.91 7.79
C ASN A 49 -20.01 23.98 6.88
N PRO A 50 -20.75 24.55 5.90
CA PRO A 50 -20.20 25.51 4.94
C PRO A 50 -19.65 26.79 5.60
N ALA A 51 -20.25 27.23 6.71
CA ALA A 51 -19.94 28.48 7.37
C ALA A 51 -18.74 28.39 8.32
N ARG A 52 -18.39 27.19 8.80
CA ARG A 52 -17.33 27.01 9.81
C ARG A 52 -16.24 26.01 9.42
N ARG A 53 -16.48 25.14 8.43
CA ARG A 53 -15.55 24.08 7.97
C ARG A 53 -14.88 23.32 9.12
N THR A 54 -15.65 23.02 10.16
CA THR A 54 -15.12 22.53 11.44
C THR A 54 -15.01 21.02 11.50
N ARG A 55 -16.05 20.29 11.08
CA ARG A 55 -16.06 18.82 11.06
C ARG A 55 -17.07 18.26 10.05
N ALA A 56 -16.78 17.07 9.54
CA ALA A 56 -17.66 16.30 8.66
C ALA A 56 -18.87 15.72 9.44
N GLY A 57 -19.87 15.26 8.70
CA GLY A 57 -21.12 14.73 9.29
C GLY A 57 -22.12 15.80 9.69
N PHE A 58 -22.07 16.98 9.06
CA PHE A 58 -23.08 18.02 9.22
C PHE A 58 -24.27 17.78 8.29
N PHE A 59 -25.48 17.96 8.82
CA PHE A 59 -26.72 17.88 8.06
C PHE A 59 -27.62 19.06 8.42
N SER A 60 -28.34 19.60 7.44
CA SER A 60 -29.28 20.69 7.66
C SER A 60 -30.47 20.62 6.72
N ASP A 61 -31.66 20.90 7.23
CA ASP A 61 -32.90 20.93 6.46
C ASP A 61 -33.92 21.87 7.10
N GLU A 62 -34.84 22.42 6.30
CA GLU A 62 -35.95 23.25 6.78
C GLU A 62 -36.95 22.44 7.64
N THR A 63 -36.91 21.11 7.53
CA THR A 63 -37.83 20.22 8.22
C THR A 63 -37.12 19.09 8.96
N MET A 64 -37.71 18.66 10.08
CA MET A 64 -37.28 17.44 10.78
C MET A 64 -37.34 16.19 9.88
N HIS A 65 -38.32 16.13 8.96
CA HIS A 65 -38.47 15.01 8.05
C HIS A 65 -37.35 14.97 7.00
N GLY A 66 -37.04 16.11 6.37
CA GLY A 66 -35.95 16.21 5.40
C GLY A 66 -34.58 15.92 6.04
N LEU A 67 -34.32 16.43 7.25
CA LEU A 67 -33.10 16.10 8.00
C LEU A 67 -32.95 14.58 8.22
N LYS A 68 -34.02 13.91 8.66
CA LYS A 68 -34.03 12.45 8.82
C LYS A 68 -33.81 11.72 7.50
N LYS A 69 -34.38 12.23 6.40
CA LYS A 69 -34.22 11.68 5.06
C LYS A 69 -32.78 11.80 4.57
N GLN A 70 -32.11 12.93 4.80
CA GLN A 70 -30.70 13.11 4.43
C GLN A 70 -29.79 12.13 5.19
N ILE A 71 -29.92 12.03 6.51
CA ILE A 71 -29.15 11.06 7.32
C ILE A 71 -29.51 9.62 6.90
N GLY A 72 -30.79 9.34 6.66
CA GLY A 72 -31.28 8.06 6.17
C GLY A 72 -30.70 7.67 4.81
N ALA A 73 -30.47 8.62 3.90
CA ALA A 73 -29.84 8.37 2.61
C ALA A 73 -28.38 7.91 2.76
N VAL A 74 -27.62 8.52 3.68
CA VAL A 74 -26.26 8.08 4.02
C VAL A 74 -26.26 6.66 4.58
N LEU A 75 -27.22 6.33 5.45
CA LEU A 75 -27.38 4.96 5.95
C LEU A 75 -27.72 3.98 4.82
N VAL A 76 -28.65 4.33 3.94
CA VAL A 76 -29.00 3.49 2.78
C VAL A 76 -27.79 3.25 1.89
N GLU A 77 -26.97 4.27 1.66
CA GLU A 77 -25.72 4.14 0.92
C GLU A 77 -24.75 3.19 1.64
N TYR A 78 -24.47 3.42 2.93
CA TYR A 78 -23.57 2.57 3.72
C TYR A 78 -23.98 1.10 3.72
N PHE A 79 -25.27 0.82 3.93
CA PHE A 79 -25.81 -0.54 3.94
C PHE A 79 -26.07 -1.12 2.55
N SER A 80 -25.76 -0.40 1.48
CA SER A 80 -25.85 -0.93 0.12
C SER A 80 -24.60 -1.69 -0.33
N LYS A 81 -23.59 -1.79 0.54
CA LYS A 81 -22.35 -2.52 0.33
C LYS A 81 -22.62 -3.94 -0.20
N GLU A 82 -22.20 -4.20 -1.43
CA GLU A 82 -22.23 -5.51 -2.07
C GLU A 82 -20.80 -5.96 -2.38
N GLU A 83 -20.44 -7.19 -2.01
CA GLU A 83 -19.14 -7.76 -2.36
C GLU A 83 -19.15 -8.19 -3.84
N ILE A 84 -18.26 -7.61 -4.63
CA ILE A 84 -18.19 -7.83 -6.08
C ILE A 84 -16.93 -8.59 -6.53
N ASP A 85 -15.92 -8.69 -5.67
CA ASP A 85 -14.69 -9.45 -5.92
C ASP A 85 -14.07 -9.87 -4.58
N ASP A 86 -13.57 -11.10 -4.53
CA ASP A 86 -12.86 -11.67 -3.39
C ASP A 86 -11.81 -12.67 -3.89
N LYS A 87 -10.55 -12.26 -3.83
CA LYS A 87 -9.44 -13.04 -4.35
C LYS A 87 -8.16 -12.85 -3.55
N ILE A 88 -7.23 -13.77 -3.76
CA ILE A 88 -5.88 -13.65 -3.21
C ILE A 88 -5.02 -12.90 -4.22
N VAL A 89 -4.23 -11.95 -3.73
CA VAL A 89 -3.26 -11.19 -4.52
C VAL A 89 -1.90 -11.19 -3.81
N ILE A 90 -0.84 -10.99 -4.59
CA ILE A 90 0.49 -10.71 -4.10
C ILE A 90 0.75 -9.22 -4.28
N ARG A 91 0.95 -8.49 -3.18
CA ARG A 91 1.38 -7.09 -3.22
C ARG A 91 2.88 -7.04 -3.00
N TYR A 92 3.59 -6.35 -3.88
CA TYR A 92 5.04 -6.39 -3.94
C TYR A 92 5.67 -5.04 -4.30
N ASP A 93 6.92 -4.86 -3.93
CA ASP A 93 7.80 -3.79 -4.39
C ASP A 93 9.22 -4.33 -4.54
N ILE A 94 9.83 -4.09 -5.70
CA ILE A 94 11.17 -4.53 -6.03
C ILE A 94 11.96 -3.29 -6.44
N GLN A 95 12.93 -2.93 -5.60
CA GLN A 95 13.75 -1.77 -5.82
C GLN A 95 15.21 -2.16 -6.08
N THR A 96 15.81 -1.59 -7.12
CA THR A 96 17.24 -1.66 -7.36
C THR A 96 17.84 -0.26 -7.29
N THR A 97 18.97 -0.17 -6.61
CA THR A 97 19.78 1.05 -6.50
C THR A 97 21.11 0.74 -7.15
N CYS A 98 21.31 1.24 -8.36
CA CYS A 98 22.61 1.27 -9.03
C CYS A 98 22.63 2.39 -10.08
N ALA A 99 23.83 2.83 -10.49
CA ALA A 99 24.02 3.80 -11.56
C ALA A 99 25.33 3.50 -12.30
N TYR A 100 25.26 2.92 -13.50
CA TYR A 100 26.43 2.43 -14.22
C TYR A 100 26.35 2.78 -15.70
N CYS A 101 27.48 2.74 -16.40
CA CYS A 101 27.53 2.98 -17.84
C CYS A 101 27.69 1.66 -18.59
N LEU A 102 27.01 1.56 -19.73
CA LEU A 102 27.25 0.52 -20.73
C LEU A 102 27.92 1.13 -21.95
N ASP A 103 28.98 0.50 -22.45
CA ASP A 103 29.55 0.81 -23.77
C ASP A 103 28.65 0.29 -24.91
N ILE A 104 29.03 0.55 -26.16
CA ILE A 104 28.32 0.07 -27.35
C ILE A 104 28.28 -1.47 -27.49
N HIS A 105 29.09 -2.19 -26.72
CA HIS A 105 29.14 -3.65 -26.69
C HIS A 105 28.36 -4.25 -25.50
N GLY A 106 27.78 -3.41 -24.64
CA GLY A 106 27.05 -3.84 -23.45
C GLY A 106 27.93 -4.20 -22.25
N ASN A 107 29.21 -3.80 -22.25
CA ASN A 107 30.09 -3.99 -21.09
C ASN A 107 29.87 -2.85 -20.08
N ILE A 108 29.95 -3.19 -18.79
CA ILE A 108 29.92 -2.18 -17.72
C ILE A 108 31.26 -1.45 -17.68
N VAL A 109 31.23 -0.11 -17.79
CA VAL A 109 32.41 0.76 -17.64
C VAL A 109 32.30 1.62 -16.37
N PRO A 110 33.43 1.98 -15.72
CA PRO A 110 33.42 2.62 -14.39
C PRO A 110 32.73 3.99 -14.36
N ASN A 111 32.81 4.74 -15.47
CA ASN A 111 32.20 6.07 -15.61
C ASN A 111 32.08 6.42 -17.11
N GLY A 112 31.19 7.36 -17.44
CA GLY A 112 31.01 7.90 -18.79
C GLY A 112 32.04 8.96 -19.18
N GLN A 113 33.28 8.83 -18.71
CA GLN A 113 34.37 9.78 -19.00
C GLN A 113 35.27 9.25 -20.11
N GLU A 114 35.89 10.16 -20.87
CA GLU A 114 36.74 9.86 -22.03
C GLU A 114 37.91 8.91 -21.71
N GLU A 115 38.35 8.85 -20.45
CA GLU A 115 39.37 7.92 -19.98
C GLU A 115 38.94 6.43 -20.01
N TRP A 116 37.63 6.16 -19.99
CA TRP A 116 37.07 4.80 -20.00
C TRP A 116 36.36 4.47 -21.31
N VAL A 117 35.72 5.46 -21.93
CA VAL A 117 34.92 5.28 -23.15
C VAL A 117 34.81 6.62 -23.88
N LEU A 118 34.88 6.60 -25.22
CA LEU A 118 34.80 7.84 -26.00
C LEU A 118 33.47 8.56 -25.75
N SER A 119 33.52 9.89 -25.76
CA SER A 119 32.32 10.72 -25.62
C SER A 119 31.29 10.34 -26.69
N ASN A 120 30.05 10.07 -26.26
CA ASN A 120 28.92 9.55 -27.06
C ASN A 120 28.93 8.04 -27.40
N GLU A 121 29.87 7.26 -26.86
CA GLU A 121 29.91 5.79 -27.03
C GLU A 121 29.45 5.02 -25.79
N TYR A 122 28.62 5.64 -24.95
CA TYR A 122 28.09 5.01 -23.73
C TYR A 122 26.67 5.45 -23.43
N SER A 123 25.98 4.64 -22.61
CA SER A 123 24.66 4.95 -22.06
C SER A 123 24.65 4.77 -20.55
N TRP A 124 24.12 5.77 -19.84
CA TRP A 124 23.85 5.64 -18.41
C TRP A 124 22.64 4.72 -18.20
N GLN A 125 22.83 3.78 -17.28
CA GLN A 125 21.81 2.89 -16.75
C GLN A 125 21.61 3.21 -15.28
N THR A 126 20.37 3.13 -14.83
CA THR A 126 20.02 3.29 -13.42
C THR A 126 19.13 2.13 -12.99
N GLY A 127 19.13 1.85 -11.69
CA GLY A 127 18.16 0.94 -11.10
C GLY A 127 16.73 1.48 -11.18
N THR A 128 15.79 0.78 -10.54
CA THR A 128 14.39 1.27 -10.47
C THR A 128 14.25 2.55 -9.66
N ILE A 129 15.25 2.85 -8.80
CA ILE A 129 15.41 4.16 -8.17
C ILE A 129 16.50 4.91 -8.95
N GLY A 130 16.09 6.00 -9.59
CA GLY A 130 17.02 6.93 -10.24
C GLY A 130 18.03 7.50 -9.24
N GLN A 131 19.29 7.56 -9.64
CA GLN A 131 20.38 8.09 -8.84
C GLN A 131 21.19 9.08 -9.65
N ASP A 132 21.63 10.14 -8.98
CA ASP A 132 22.54 11.15 -9.50
C ASP A 132 23.49 11.61 -8.39
N ALA A 133 24.36 12.57 -8.70
CA ALA A 133 25.36 13.08 -7.75
C ALA A 133 24.72 13.76 -6.51
N ALA A 134 23.52 14.32 -6.62
CA ALA A 134 22.79 14.96 -5.53
C ALA A 134 21.90 13.98 -4.74
N HIS A 135 21.51 12.85 -5.33
CA HIS A 135 20.61 11.85 -4.76
C HIS A 135 21.23 10.44 -4.74
N SER A 136 22.47 10.35 -4.27
CA SER A 136 23.19 9.07 -4.21
C SER A 136 22.64 8.13 -3.11
N LYS A 137 22.61 6.83 -3.40
CA LYS A 137 22.27 5.76 -2.46
C LYS A 137 23.32 4.64 -2.56
N PRO A 138 23.52 3.84 -1.49
CA PRO A 138 24.29 2.60 -1.60
C PRO A 138 23.71 1.70 -2.69
N TYR A 139 24.55 0.93 -3.38
CA TYR A 139 24.05 -0.03 -4.35
C TYR A 139 23.41 -1.23 -3.67
N GLY A 140 22.28 -1.68 -4.21
CA GLY A 140 21.54 -2.78 -3.61
C GLY A 140 20.27 -3.16 -4.34
N ILE A 141 19.68 -4.24 -3.82
CA ILE A 141 18.40 -4.79 -4.27
C ILE A 141 17.55 -4.96 -3.01
N LEU A 142 16.37 -4.37 -2.99
CA LEU A 142 15.37 -4.49 -1.93
C LEU A 142 14.14 -5.17 -2.53
N VAL A 143 13.62 -6.19 -1.83
CA VAL A 143 12.47 -6.97 -2.30
C VAL A 143 11.47 -7.07 -1.16
N TYR A 144 10.24 -6.66 -1.44
CA TYR A 144 9.05 -6.89 -0.63
C TYR A 144 8.02 -7.65 -1.46
N ALA A 145 7.45 -8.73 -0.91
CA ALA A 145 6.32 -9.43 -1.50
C ALA A 145 5.53 -10.14 -0.38
N ARG A 146 4.23 -9.85 -0.27
CA ARG A 146 3.33 -10.49 0.69
C ARG A 146 1.95 -10.78 0.10
N LEU A 147 1.31 -11.79 0.68
CA LEU A 147 -0.04 -12.23 0.32
C LEU A 147 -1.10 -11.41 1.04
N PHE A 148 -2.14 -11.03 0.30
CA PHE A 148 -3.32 -10.36 0.83
C PHE A 148 -4.58 -11.01 0.25
N ARG A 149 -5.63 -11.10 1.06
CA ARG A 149 -7.00 -11.26 0.56
C ARG A 149 -7.51 -9.88 0.18
N LYS A 150 -7.80 -9.69 -1.11
CA LYS A 150 -8.37 -8.47 -1.65
C LYS A 150 -9.87 -8.66 -1.74
N ARG A 151 -10.62 -7.76 -1.09
CA ARG A 151 -12.08 -7.69 -1.23
C ARG A 151 -12.49 -6.36 -1.83
N GLN A 152 -13.36 -6.40 -2.82
CA GLN A 152 -13.93 -5.19 -3.41
C GLN A 152 -15.43 -5.13 -3.16
N TYR A 153 -15.86 -3.94 -2.74
CA TYR A 153 -17.24 -3.66 -2.40
C TYR A 153 -17.78 -2.52 -3.25
N GLN A 154 -18.89 -2.76 -3.92
CA GLN A 154 -19.63 -1.74 -4.64
C GLN A 154 -20.78 -1.23 -3.78
N TYR A 155 -20.96 0.09 -3.74
CA TYR A 155 -22.13 0.73 -3.15
C TYR A 155 -23.09 1.19 -4.24
N LYS A 156 -24.34 1.53 -3.88
CA LYS A 156 -25.37 2.01 -4.81
C LYS A 156 -24.97 3.27 -5.57
N SER A 157 -24.11 4.13 -5.00
CA SER A 157 -23.52 5.25 -5.73
C SER A 157 -22.63 4.84 -6.91
N GLY A 158 -22.28 3.57 -7.03
CA GLY A 158 -21.28 3.04 -7.97
C GLY A 158 -19.85 3.12 -7.43
N LYS A 159 -19.64 3.71 -6.24
CA LYS A 159 -18.32 3.75 -5.61
C LYS A 159 -17.82 2.34 -5.28
N ILE A 160 -16.55 2.08 -5.56
CA ILE A 160 -15.87 0.83 -5.20
C ILE A 160 -14.90 1.12 -4.06
N LYS A 161 -15.01 0.35 -2.97
CA LYS A 161 -14.03 0.29 -1.89
C LYS A 161 -13.23 -1.00 -2.03
N THR A 162 -11.91 -0.91 -1.91
CA THR A 162 -11.02 -2.08 -1.85
C THR A 162 -10.45 -2.21 -0.46
N GLU A 163 -10.54 -3.40 0.12
CA GLU A 163 -9.98 -3.78 1.41
C GLU A 163 -8.94 -4.89 1.22
N TYR A 164 -7.89 -4.87 2.04
CA TYR A 164 -6.82 -5.86 2.01
C TYR A 164 -6.61 -6.45 3.40
N ASP A 165 -6.74 -7.76 3.51
CA ASP A 165 -6.42 -8.49 4.74
C ASP A 165 -5.13 -9.28 4.53
N GLY A 166 -4.14 -9.08 5.41
CA GLY A 166 -2.89 -9.83 5.34
C GLY A 166 -3.12 -11.33 5.56
N ILE A 167 -2.56 -12.15 4.67
CA ILE A 167 -2.61 -13.61 4.80
C ILE A 167 -1.33 -14.09 5.48
N TYR A 168 -1.51 -14.80 6.60
CA TYR A 168 -0.43 -15.41 7.38
C TYR A 168 -0.53 -16.94 7.32
N THR A 169 0.46 -17.64 7.87
CA THR A 169 0.58 -19.11 7.81
C THR A 169 -0.54 -19.88 8.51
N ASN A 170 -1.35 -19.22 9.36
CA ASN A 170 -2.44 -19.86 10.08
C ASN A 170 -3.53 -20.37 9.12
N GLY A 171 -3.81 -21.68 9.18
CA GLY A 171 -4.83 -22.31 8.33
C GLY A 171 -4.38 -22.63 6.90
N LEU A 172 -3.12 -22.36 6.55
CA LEU A 172 -2.55 -22.68 5.24
C LEU A 172 -1.95 -24.09 5.22
N LYS A 173 -2.06 -24.78 4.08
CA LYS A 173 -1.48 -26.10 3.87
C LYS A 173 0.04 -26.00 3.73
N LYS A 174 0.78 -26.68 4.61
CA LYS A 174 2.25 -26.73 4.56
C LYS A 174 2.72 -27.37 3.25
N GLY A 175 3.75 -26.77 2.64
CA GLY A 175 4.45 -27.29 1.47
C GLY A 175 4.08 -26.64 0.13
N ASP A 176 2.93 -25.95 0.04
CA ASP A 176 2.53 -25.22 -1.17
C ASP A 176 3.16 -23.81 -1.20
N PHE A 177 3.29 -23.18 -2.37
CA PHE A 177 4.02 -21.90 -2.48
C PHE A 177 3.34 -20.75 -1.75
N LEU A 178 2.01 -20.79 -1.63
CA LEU A 178 1.26 -19.86 -0.80
C LEU A 178 1.70 -19.91 0.68
N TYR A 179 1.89 -21.09 1.25
CA TYR A 179 2.41 -21.24 2.61
C TYR A 179 3.85 -20.74 2.73
N HIS A 180 4.71 -21.07 1.74
CA HIS A 180 6.10 -20.60 1.73
C HIS A 180 6.20 -19.07 1.66
N LEU A 181 5.45 -18.43 0.76
CA LEU A 181 5.48 -16.97 0.63
C LEU A 181 4.99 -16.29 1.91
N ALA A 182 3.93 -16.81 2.54
CA ALA A 182 3.42 -16.32 3.83
C ALA A 182 4.40 -16.56 5.01
N SER A 183 5.41 -17.42 4.84
CA SER A 183 6.36 -17.79 5.90
C SER A 183 7.60 -16.90 5.96
N PHE A 184 7.86 -16.05 4.96
CA PHE A 184 8.97 -15.09 5.04
C PHE A 184 8.70 -14.06 6.14
N SER A 185 9.64 -13.95 7.09
CA SER A 185 9.52 -13.08 8.26
C SER A 185 10.35 -11.81 8.11
N SER A 186 10.08 -10.82 8.98
CA SER A 186 10.89 -9.59 9.11
C SER A 186 11.03 -8.78 7.81
N MET A 187 9.99 -8.77 7.00
CA MET A 187 9.94 -8.03 5.74
C MET A 187 9.02 -6.80 5.90
N GLU A 188 9.54 -5.63 5.57
CA GLU A 188 8.83 -4.35 5.60
C GLU A 188 8.79 -3.76 4.18
N THR A 189 7.82 -2.89 3.91
CA THR A 189 7.80 -2.20 2.62
C THR A 189 9.04 -1.29 2.49
N PRO A 190 9.64 -1.14 1.29
CA PRO A 190 10.86 -0.35 1.15
C PRO A 190 10.70 1.13 1.53
N ASP A 191 9.48 1.66 1.39
CA ASP A 191 9.11 3.02 1.80
C ASP A 191 8.65 3.13 3.27
N GLY A 192 8.42 2.00 3.96
CA GLY A 192 7.90 1.94 5.33
C GLY A 192 6.42 2.28 5.51
N TYR A 193 5.71 2.66 4.43
CA TYR A 193 4.30 3.09 4.47
C TYR A 193 3.38 2.25 3.57
N GLY A 194 3.92 1.54 2.59
CA GLY A 194 3.18 0.62 1.71
C GLY A 194 2.26 1.30 0.72
N GLU A 195 2.53 2.57 0.40
CA GLU A 195 1.67 3.40 -0.45
C GLU A 195 1.81 3.04 -1.94
N ASN A 196 2.97 2.52 -2.35
CA ASN A 196 3.33 2.33 -3.77
C ASN A 196 3.49 0.86 -4.17
N LEU A 197 2.82 -0.06 -3.48
CA LEU A 197 2.91 -1.49 -3.80
C LEU A 197 2.24 -1.81 -5.14
N LYS A 198 2.95 -2.56 -5.97
CA LYS A 198 2.40 -3.22 -7.16
C LYS A 198 1.57 -4.42 -6.73
N GLU A 199 0.65 -4.84 -7.61
CA GLU A 199 -0.23 -5.98 -7.36
C GLU A 199 -0.21 -6.93 -8.54
N ILE A 200 -0.30 -8.22 -8.24
CA ILE A 200 -0.58 -9.28 -9.21
C ILE A 200 -1.51 -10.32 -8.57
N ASP A 201 -2.38 -10.92 -9.38
CA ASP A 201 -3.27 -11.99 -8.92
C ASP A 201 -2.46 -13.22 -8.49
N TYR A 202 -2.93 -13.88 -7.44
CA TYR A 202 -2.31 -15.11 -6.98
C TYR A 202 -2.57 -16.26 -7.95
N THR A 203 -1.50 -16.95 -8.29
CA THR A 203 -1.45 -18.32 -8.83
C THR A 203 -0.28 -19.04 -8.17
N GLU A 204 -0.19 -20.37 -8.29
CA GLU A 204 0.99 -21.09 -7.79
C GLU A 204 2.27 -20.63 -8.48
N GLU A 205 2.23 -20.34 -9.78
CA GLU A 205 3.40 -19.91 -10.56
C GLU A 205 3.88 -18.51 -10.16
N THR A 206 2.95 -17.59 -9.88
CA THR A 206 3.32 -16.25 -9.39
C THR A 206 3.90 -16.34 -7.99
N ALA A 207 3.32 -17.15 -7.10
CA ALA A 207 3.86 -17.37 -5.76
C ALA A 207 5.25 -18.04 -5.81
N GLU A 208 5.43 -19.05 -6.66
CA GLU A 208 6.71 -19.70 -6.91
C GLU A 208 7.77 -18.70 -7.35
N PHE A 209 7.45 -17.80 -8.29
CA PHE A 209 8.37 -16.75 -8.72
C PHE A 209 8.86 -15.89 -7.54
N PHE A 210 7.96 -15.40 -6.69
CA PHE A 210 8.34 -14.58 -5.54
C PHE A 210 9.10 -15.36 -4.47
N VAL A 211 8.73 -16.62 -4.20
CA VAL A 211 9.48 -17.49 -3.30
C VAL A 211 10.91 -17.71 -3.81
N ASN A 212 11.07 -17.96 -5.11
CA ASN A 212 12.38 -18.13 -5.74
C ASN A 212 13.21 -16.84 -5.72
N LEU A 213 12.58 -15.68 -5.96
CA LEU A 213 13.22 -14.38 -5.87
C LEU A 213 13.76 -14.11 -4.45
N LEU A 214 12.89 -14.23 -3.43
CA LEU A 214 13.26 -14.01 -2.03
C LEU A 214 14.34 -14.98 -1.56
N THR A 215 14.22 -16.25 -1.95
CA THR A 215 15.24 -17.27 -1.66
C THR A 215 16.58 -16.94 -2.33
N SER A 216 16.55 -16.39 -3.55
CA SER A 216 17.77 -15.98 -4.26
C SER A 216 18.46 -14.82 -3.57
N ILE A 217 17.72 -13.84 -3.04
CA ILE A 217 18.27 -12.77 -2.21
C ILE A 217 18.91 -13.32 -0.93
N CYS A 218 18.27 -14.28 -0.26
CA CYS A 218 18.84 -14.94 0.91
C CYS A 218 20.15 -15.67 0.56
N ARG A 219 20.17 -16.44 -0.54
CA ARG A 219 21.39 -17.12 -1.01
C ARG A 219 22.51 -16.14 -1.37
N LEU A 220 22.17 -15.02 -2.01
CA LEU A 220 23.12 -13.95 -2.30
C LEU A 220 23.74 -13.39 -1.01
N SER A 221 22.91 -13.14 0.01
CA SER A 221 23.37 -12.69 1.33
C SER A 221 24.33 -13.69 1.97
N GLU A 222 23.99 -14.99 1.99
CA GLU A 222 24.86 -16.04 2.54
C GLU A 222 26.21 -16.11 1.81
N ASN A 223 26.20 -16.00 0.47
CA ASN A 223 27.42 -16.06 -0.33
C ASN A 223 28.35 -14.86 -0.11
N ILE A 224 27.79 -13.70 0.21
CA ILE A 224 28.55 -12.46 0.38
C ILE A 224 29.00 -12.29 1.84
N LYS A 225 28.11 -12.44 2.82
CA LYS A 225 28.34 -11.98 4.21
C LYS A 225 29.59 -12.55 4.87
N GLY A 226 29.96 -13.79 4.56
CA GLY A 226 31.15 -14.46 5.10
C GLY A 226 32.47 -14.05 4.43
N ARG A 227 32.42 -13.18 3.43
CA ARG A 227 33.55 -12.76 2.60
C ARG A 227 33.84 -11.26 2.68
N LEU A 228 33.14 -10.53 3.56
CA LEU A 228 33.20 -9.08 3.65
C LEU A 228 34.18 -8.54 4.70
N ASP A 229 34.75 -9.39 5.57
CA ASP A 229 35.78 -8.91 6.50
C ASP A 229 37.11 -8.64 5.76
N PRO A 230 37.93 -7.68 6.22
CA PRO A 230 39.15 -7.30 5.52
C PRO A 230 40.11 -8.45 5.22
N LYS A 231 40.21 -9.46 6.10
CA LYS A 231 41.13 -10.59 5.89
C LYS A 231 40.62 -11.51 4.78
N SER A 232 39.31 -11.80 4.77
CA SER A 232 38.70 -12.59 3.72
C SER A 232 38.79 -11.91 2.36
N ILE A 233 38.59 -10.58 2.30
CA ILE A 233 38.74 -9.78 1.07
C ILE A 233 40.16 -9.90 0.52
N LEU A 234 41.18 -9.66 1.35
CA LEU A 234 42.58 -9.75 0.93
C LEU A 234 42.92 -11.15 0.40
N LYS A 235 42.46 -12.20 1.08
CA LYS A 235 42.65 -13.58 0.63
C LYS A 235 42.00 -13.84 -0.74
N MET A 236 40.81 -13.32 -0.98
CA MET A 236 40.16 -13.45 -2.29
C MET A 236 40.93 -12.74 -3.40
N ILE A 237 41.47 -11.55 -3.11
CA ILE A 237 42.32 -10.79 -4.05
C ILE A 237 43.57 -11.59 -4.40
N GLU A 238 44.28 -12.14 -3.40
CA GLU A 238 45.45 -12.99 -3.61
C GLU A 238 45.13 -14.21 -4.48
N LEU A 239 43.98 -14.84 -4.24
CA LEU A 239 43.52 -16.02 -4.99
C LEU A 239 42.85 -15.67 -6.34
N LYS A 240 42.76 -14.38 -6.71
CA LYS A 240 42.05 -13.89 -7.90
C LYS A 240 40.61 -14.40 -8.00
N GLN A 241 39.96 -14.60 -6.85
CA GLN A 241 38.57 -15.06 -6.77
C GLN A 241 37.61 -13.88 -6.94
N LYS A 242 36.56 -14.07 -7.74
CA LYS A 242 35.47 -13.09 -7.85
C LYS A 242 34.41 -13.36 -6.78
N LEU A 243 33.64 -12.32 -6.44
CA LEU A 243 32.62 -12.42 -5.40
C LEU A 243 31.45 -13.33 -5.79
N LEU A 244 31.02 -13.31 -7.05
CA LEU A 244 29.78 -13.94 -7.54
C LEU A 244 29.96 -14.88 -8.74
N THR A 245 31.12 -15.54 -8.90
CA THR A 245 31.33 -16.57 -9.95
C THR A 245 31.95 -17.83 -9.39
#